data_AF-A0A9D8XBR2-F1
#
_entry.id   AF-A0A9D8XBR2-F1
#
_cell.length_a   1.000
_cell.length_b   1.000
_cell.length_c   1.000
_cell.angle_alpha   90.00
_cell.angle_beta   90.00
_cell.angle_gamma   90.00
#
_symmetry.space_group_name_H-M   'P 1'
#
loop_
_entity.id
_entity.type
_entity.pdbx_description
1 polymer ?
#
loop_
_entity_poly.entity_id
_entity_poly.type
_entity_poly.pdbx_seq_one_letter_code
_entity_poly.pdbx_strand_id
1 'polypeptide(L)'
;MNRREMLSAVAALGAGMVLADAVKAADSLSGQDPELKKWLLEECAMEFNHVGIVTDQDLEWDTYLDNIKVHIMEYENDPFGIEWLKFEDDAPFPECIRKRPHVAFKVANFDEVVKKFKIIVPVSNPRPWMKTCFIEHKGIGVEFISK
;
A
#
# COMPACT_ATOMS: atom_id res chain seq x y z
N MET A 1 23.76 -12.13 -35.62
CA MET A 1 23.05 -11.20 -34.70
C MET A 1 24.06 -10.53 -33.80
N ASN A 2 24.10 -9.19 -33.80
CA ASN A 2 25.01 -8.45 -32.92
C ASN A 2 24.28 -7.96 -31.65
N ARG A 3 25.05 -7.61 -30.61
CA ARG A 3 24.59 -7.23 -29.26
C ARG A 3 23.51 -6.13 -29.21
N ARG A 4 23.35 -5.30 -30.25
CA ARG A 4 22.29 -4.28 -30.37
C ARG A 4 20.91 -4.86 -30.70
N GLU A 5 20.83 -5.95 -31.46
CA GLU A 5 19.54 -6.59 -31.77
C GLU A 5 18.97 -7.34 -30.56
N MET A 6 19.84 -7.80 -29.67
CA MET A 6 19.44 -8.47 -28.42
C MET A 6 18.92 -7.48 -27.36
N LEU A 7 19.38 -6.22 -27.38
CA LEU A 7 18.90 -5.17 -26.46
C LEU A 7 17.54 -4.58 -26.88
N SER A 8 17.15 -4.69 -28.16
CA SER A 8 15.84 -4.24 -28.62
C SER A 8 14.70 -5.21 -28.27
N ALA A 9 15.00 -6.49 -28.05
CA ALA A 9 13.97 -7.51 -27.79
C ALA A 9 13.59 -7.63 -26.30
N VAL A 10 14.47 -7.21 -25.38
CA VAL A 10 14.22 -7.29 -23.92
C VAL A 10 13.65 -5.97 -23.36
N ALA A 11 13.90 -4.83 -24.00
CA ALA A 11 13.38 -3.54 -23.55
C ALA A 11 11.92 -3.24 -23.98
N ALA A 12 11.33 -4.07 -24.85
CA ALA A 12 10.01 -3.79 -25.44
C ALA A 12 8.83 -4.49 -24.73
N LEU A 13 9.06 -5.31 -23.70
CA LEU A 13 8.00 -6.09 -23.03
C LEU A 13 7.61 -5.60 -21.62
N GLY A 14 8.29 -4.60 -21.05
CA GLY A 14 8.02 -4.12 -19.68
C GLY A 14 7.45 -2.71 -19.56
N ALA A 15 7.73 -1.81 -20.51
CA ALA A 15 7.37 -0.39 -20.35
C ALA A 15 6.05 0.01 -21.03
N GLY A 16 5.59 -0.74 -22.03
CA GLY A 16 4.38 -0.40 -22.80
C GLY A 16 3.08 -0.63 -22.03
N MET A 17 3.05 -1.58 -21.11
CA MET A 17 1.86 -1.89 -20.30
C MET A 17 1.68 -0.95 -19.09
N VAL A 18 2.68 -0.10 -18.80
CA VAL A 18 2.66 0.78 -17.62
C VAL A 18 1.96 2.12 -17.90
N LEU A 19 1.96 2.59 -19.16
CA LEU A 19 1.45 3.94 -19.46
C LEU A 19 -0.09 4.01 -19.52
N ALA A 20 -0.76 3.01 -20.09
CA ALA A 20 -2.22 3.02 -20.21
C ALA A 20 -2.92 2.86 -18.85
N ASP A 21 -2.35 2.02 -17.96
CA ASP A 21 -2.86 1.84 -16.61
C ASP A 21 -2.57 3.04 -15.72
N ALA A 22 -1.40 3.68 -15.87
CA ALA A 22 -1.08 4.93 -15.19
C ALA A 22 -1.98 6.10 -15.65
N VAL A 23 -2.31 6.19 -16.94
CA VAL A 23 -3.21 7.23 -17.49
C VAL A 23 -4.65 7.01 -17.04
N LYS A 24 -5.17 5.78 -17.05
CA LYS A 24 -6.49 5.48 -16.46
C LYS A 24 -6.55 5.77 -14.96
N ALA A 25 -5.47 5.49 -14.23
CA ALA A 25 -5.36 5.89 -12.83
C ALA A 25 -5.37 7.42 -12.68
N ALA A 26 -4.69 8.17 -13.55
CA ALA A 26 -4.69 9.63 -13.56
C ALA A 26 -6.07 10.24 -13.86
N ASP A 27 -6.85 9.65 -14.76
CA ASP A 27 -8.24 10.07 -14.99
C ASP A 27 -9.11 9.86 -13.74
N SER A 28 -8.88 8.78 -12.99
CA SER A 28 -9.52 8.55 -11.67
C SER A 28 -8.99 9.49 -10.57
N LEU A 29 -7.85 10.16 -10.79
CA LEU A 29 -7.30 11.18 -9.88
C LEU A 29 -8.02 12.52 -10.00
N SER A 30 -8.85 12.73 -11.04
CA SER A 30 -9.69 13.93 -11.15
C SER A 30 -10.77 13.96 -10.06
N GLY A 31 -11.01 15.14 -9.48
CA GLY A 31 -11.88 15.32 -8.32
C GLY A 31 -11.10 15.37 -7.01
N GLN A 32 -10.82 16.58 -6.54
CA GLN A 32 -10.39 16.83 -5.16
C GLN A 32 -11.63 16.80 -4.27
N ASP A 33 -11.54 16.15 -3.11
CA ASP A 33 -12.55 16.26 -2.05
C ASP A 33 -11.95 17.09 -0.90
N PRO A 34 -12.04 18.42 -0.96
CA PRO A 34 -11.43 19.30 0.04
C PRO A 34 -12.06 19.12 1.42
N GLU A 35 -13.35 18.78 1.49
CA GLU A 35 -14.04 18.55 2.77
C GLU A 35 -13.57 17.24 3.41
N LEU A 36 -13.39 16.17 2.63
CA LEU A 36 -12.79 14.94 3.14
C LEU A 36 -11.35 15.17 3.60
N LYS A 37 -10.56 15.90 2.81
CA LYS A 37 -9.17 16.21 3.17
C LYS A 37 -9.12 17.03 4.46
N LYS A 38 -9.97 18.05 4.58
CA LYS A 38 -10.09 18.87 5.79
C LYS A 38 -10.47 18.01 6.99
N TRP A 39 -11.50 17.17 6.87
CA TRP A 39 -11.92 16.27 7.95
C TRP A 39 -10.81 15.30 8.39
N LEU A 40 -10.09 14.70 7.44
CA LEU A 40 -8.95 13.83 7.76
C LEU A 40 -7.84 14.60 8.51
N LEU A 41 -7.49 15.80 8.08
CA LEU A 41 -6.41 16.58 8.68
C LEU A 41 -6.79 17.20 10.03
N GLU A 42 -7.95 17.83 10.12
CA GLU A 42 -8.36 18.62 11.28
C GLU A 42 -9.05 17.75 12.34
N GLU A 43 -10.00 16.90 11.93
CA GLU A 43 -10.78 16.09 12.87
C GLU A 43 -10.12 14.75 13.18
N CYS A 44 -9.46 14.12 12.21
CA CYS A 44 -8.76 12.85 12.45
C CYS A 44 -7.28 13.02 12.78
N ALA A 45 -6.74 14.24 12.73
CA ALA A 45 -5.31 14.51 12.92
C ALA A 45 -4.42 13.61 12.06
N MET A 46 -4.83 13.36 10.80
CA MET A 46 -4.19 12.42 9.89
C MET A 46 -2.74 12.82 9.61
N GLU A 47 -1.84 11.87 9.79
CA GLU A 47 -0.40 12.06 9.66
C GLU A 47 0.18 10.92 8.84
N PHE A 48 1.00 11.25 7.84
CA PHE A 48 1.70 10.23 7.05
C PHE A 48 2.60 9.39 7.95
N ASN A 49 2.59 8.07 7.76
CA ASN A 49 3.41 7.16 8.55
C ASN A 49 4.48 6.47 7.70
N HIS A 50 4.09 5.72 6.67
CA HIS A 50 5.02 4.99 5.82
C HIS A 50 4.41 4.72 4.43
N VAL A 51 5.24 4.19 3.53
CA VAL A 51 4.80 3.56 2.27
C VAL A 51 5.18 2.09 2.33
N GLY A 52 4.22 1.22 2.04
CA GLY A 52 4.49 -0.20 1.87
C GLY A 52 4.70 -0.55 0.41
N ILE A 53 5.81 -1.21 0.12
CA ILE A 53 6.23 -1.63 -1.22
C ILE A 53 6.19 -3.15 -1.30
N VAL A 54 5.41 -3.65 -2.27
CA VAL A 54 5.36 -5.08 -2.56
C VAL A 54 6.52 -5.46 -3.47
N THR A 55 7.20 -6.56 -3.14
CA THR A 55 8.26 -7.15 -3.95
C THR A 55 8.13 -8.67 -4.01
N ASP A 56 8.62 -9.27 -5.09
CA ASP A 56 8.80 -10.72 -5.24
C ASP A 56 10.21 -11.19 -4.85
N GLN A 57 11.13 -10.24 -4.64
CA GLN A 57 12.51 -10.52 -4.26
C GLN A 57 12.59 -11.17 -2.87
N ASP A 58 13.58 -12.04 -2.69
CA ASP A 58 13.94 -12.55 -1.37
C ASP A 58 14.91 -11.57 -0.70
N LEU A 59 14.46 -10.95 0.40
CA LEU A 59 15.23 -10.04 1.22
C LEU A 59 15.58 -10.69 2.56
N GLU A 60 16.45 -10.04 3.34
CA GLU A 60 16.58 -10.34 4.76
C GLU A 60 15.38 -9.74 5.49
N TRP A 61 14.37 -10.58 5.74
CA TRP A 61 13.11 -10.17 6.35
C TRP A 61 13.22 -10.03 7.88
N ASP A 62 12.56 -9.02 8.44
CA ASP A 62 12.47 -8.85 9.89
C ASP A 62 11.53 -9.88 10.51
N THR A 63 10.37 -10.08 9.87
CA THR A 63 9.30 -10.95 10.39
C THR A 63 8.59 -11.69 9.26
N TYR A 64 8.10 -12.90 9.58
CA TYR A 64 7.09 -13.59 8.79
C TYR A 64 5.85 -13.83 9.64
N LEU A 65 4.68 -13.41 9.14
CA LEU A 65 3.40 -13.55 9.82
C LEU A 65 2.60 -14.69 9.18
N ASP A 66 2.74 -15.90 9.72
CA ASP A 66 2.16 -17.14 9.18
C ASP A 66 0.63 -17.08 8.98
N ASN A 67 -0.09 -16.46 9.92
CA ASN A 67 -1.55 -16.35 9.87
C ASN A 67 -2.06 -15.52 8.68
N ILE A 68 -1.23 -14.62 8.16
CA ILE A 68 -1.56 -13.74 7.04
C ILE A 68 -0.58 -13.88 5.86
N LYS A 69 0.33 -14.85 5.94
CA LYS A 69 1.25 -15.29 4.87
C LYS A 69 2.00 -14.15 4.20
N VAL A 70 2.64 -13.32 5.02
CA VAL A 70 3.41 -12.15 4.56
C VAL A 70 4.76 -12.09 5.25
N HIS A 71 5.80 -11.83 4.46
CA HIS A 71 7.10 -11.40 4.95
C HIS A 71 7.15 -9.88 5.00
N ILE A 72 7.74 -9.35 6.07
CA ILE A 72 7.79 -7.92 6.35
C ILE A 72 9.23 -7.53 6.67
N MET A 73 9.71 -6.46 6.04
CA MET A 73 10.76 -5.61 6.58
C MET A 73 10.09 -4.35 7.10
N GLU A 74 10.19 -4.12 8.40
CA GLU A 74 9.48 -3.09 9.13
C GLU A 74 9.98 -1.70 8.72
N TYR A 75 9.07 -0.77 8.46
CA TYR A 75 9.44 0.61 8.10
C TYR A 75 10.28 1.32 9.19
N GLU A 76 10.20 0.84 10.43
CA GLU A 76 10.96 1.34 11.58
C GLU A 76 12.47 1.05 11.45
N ASN A 77 12.84 0.03 10.68
CA ASN A 77 14.22 -0.39 10.42
C ASN A 77 14.78 0.20 9.12
N ASP A 78 13.94 0.77 8.26
CA ASP A 78 14.34 1.45 7.04
C ASP A 78 14.59 2.95 7.28
N PRO A 79 15.73 3.53 6.86
CA PRO A 79 16.08 4.92 7.15
C PRO A 79 15.16 5.95 6.48
N PHE A 80 14.34 5.52 5.52
CA PHE A 80 13.37 6.35 4.82
C PHE A 80 11.92 6.01 5.18
N GLY A 81 11.69 5.09 6.12
CA GLY A 81 10.35 4.69 6.54
C GLY A 81 9.63 3.87 5.47
N ILE A 82 10.35 3.05 4.70
CA ILE A 82 9.75 2.16 3.69
C ILE A 82 9.50 0.78 4.32
N GLU A 83 8.25 0.33 4.30
CA GLU A 83 7.92 -1.07 4.61
C GLU A 83 8.06 -1.92 3.34
N TRP A 84 8.73 -3.06 3.43
CA TRP A 84 8.79 -4.00 2.31
C TRP A 84 8.00 -5.25 2.62
N LEU A 85 7.17 -5.66 1.67
CA LEU A 85 6.23 -6.75 1.81
C LEU A 85 6.42 -7.77 0.72
N LYS A 86 6.41 -9.05 1.10
CA LYS A 86 6.26 -10.16 0.16
C LYS A 86 5.13 -11.07 0.62
N PHE A 87 4.06 -11.10 -0.16
CA PHE A 87 2.89 -11.94 0.09
C PHE A 87 3.04 -13.30 -0.60
N GLU A 88 2.53 -14.35 0.04
CA GLU A 88 2.26 -15.60 -0.65
C GLU A 88 1.03 -15.47 -1.58
N ASP A 89 0.94 -16.37 -2.57
CA ASP A 89 -0.12 -16.34 -3.58
C ASP A 89 -1.53 -16.46 -2.99
N ASP A 90 -1.66 -17.18 -1.87
CA ASP A 90 -2.90 -17.44 -1.14
C ASP A 90 -3.05 -16.58 0.13
N ALA A 91 -2.21 -15.55 0.30
CA ALA A 91 -2.37 -14.60 1.40
C ALA A 91 -3.77 -13.95 1.37
N PRO A 92 -4.46 -13.80 2.52
CA PRO A 92 -5.88 -13.45 2.60
C PRO A 92 -6.14 -11.94 2.40
N PHE A 93 -5.48 -11.34 1.41
CA PHE A 93 -5.58 -9.92 1.12
C PHE A 93 -6.11 -9.67 -0.30
N PRO A 94 -6.84 -8.56 -0.52
CA PRO A 94 -7.22 -8.11 -1.85
C PRO A 94 -5.99 -7.87 -2.75
N GLU A 95 -6.18 -8.00 -4.06
CA GLU A 95 -5.09 -7.84 -5.04
C GLU A 95 -4.46 -6.44 -5.01
N CYS A 96 -5.24 -5.40 -4.71
CA CYS A 96 -4.75 -4.03 -4.58
C CYS A 96 -3.78 -3.83 -3.40
N ILE A 97 -3.74 -4.75 -2.44
CA ILE A 97 -2.76 -4.78 -1.35
C ILE A 97 -1.59 -5.71 -1.71
N ARG A 98 -1.87 -6.88 -2.30
CA ARG A 98 -0.85 -7.88 -2.58
C ARG A 98 0.06 -7.58 -3.77
N LYS A 99 -0.34 -6.66 -4.66
CA LYS A 99 0.38 -6.40 -5.92
C LYS A 99 0.72 -4.94 -6.15
N ARG A 100 0.28 -4.03 -5.28
CA ARG A 100 0.49 -2.60 -5.45
C ARG A 100 0.99 -2.00 -4.15
N PRO A 101 1.75 -0.90 -4.21
CA PRO A 101 2.08 -0.14 -3.03
C PRO A 101 0.85 0.34 -2.28
N HIS A 102 1.00 0.55 -0.98
CA HIS A 102 0.02 1.21 -0.15
C HIS A 102 0.63 2.40 0.58
N VAL A 103 -0.21 3.31 1.05
CA VAL A 103 0.21 4.47 1.86
C VAL A 103 -0.47 4.39 3.21
N ALA A 104 0.32 4.54 4.29
CA ALA A 104 -0.18 4.43 5.64
C ALA A 104 -0.26 5.78 6.35
N PHE A 105 -1.33 5.99 7.12
CA PHE A 105 -1.55 7.18 7.92
C PHE A 105 -1.95 6.84 9.35
N LYS A 106 -1.38 7.57 10.31
CA LYS A 106 -1.86 7.58 11.69
C LYS A 106 -3.03 8.54 11.85
N VAL A 107 -4.07 8.13 12.57
CA VAL A 107 -5.28 8.93 12.84
C VAL A 107 -5.70 8.82 14.30
N ALA A 108 -6.15 9.93 14.90
CA ALA A 108 -6.66 9.97 16.26
C ALA A 108 -8.08 9.36 16.36
N ASN A 109 -8.96 9.68 15.42
CA ASN A 109 -10.35 9.22 15.40
C ASN A 109 -10.53 7.97 14.54
N PHE A 110 -9.78 6.90 14.85
CA PHE A 110 -9.75 5.65 14.07
C PHE A 110 -11.14 5.02 13.87
N ASP A 111 -11.95 4.94 14.94
CA ASP A 111 -13.27 4.31 14.85
C ASP A 111 -14.23 5.10 13.94
N GLU A 112 -14.06 6.42 13.81
CA GLU A 112 -14.84 7.25 12.87
C GLU A 112 -14.40 7.03 11.42
N VAL A 113 -13.10 6.85 11.18
CA VAL A 113 -12.57 6.43 9.87
C VAL A 113 -13.18 5.08 9.47
N VAL A 114 -13.19 4.10 10.37
CA VAL A 114 -13.77 2.77 10.11
C VAL A 114 -15.27 2.84 9.76
N LYS A 115 -16.03 3.74 10.39
CA LYS A 115 -17.46 3.95 10.06
C LYS A 115 -17.66 4.65 8.72
N LYS A 116 -16.77 5.59 8.38
CA LYS A 116 -16.92 6.46 7.19
C LYS A 116 -16.56 5.75 5.89
N PHE A 117 -15.61 4.82 5.92
CA PHE A 117 -15.09 4.17 4.72
C PHE A 117 -15.50 2.70 4.59
N LYS A 118 -15.52 2.23 3.34
CA LYS A 118 -15.63 0.80 3.03
C LYS A 118 -14.28 0.12 3.29
N ILE A 119 -14.21 -0.63 4.37
CA ILE A 119 -13.03 -1.41 4.75
C ILE A 119 -12.85 -2.62 3.81
N ILE A 120 -11.63 -2.83 3.31
CA ILE A 120 -11.25 -3.97 2.45
C ILE A 120 -10.36 -4.99 3.16
N VAL A 121 -9.63 -4.57 4.19
CA VAL A 121 -8.93 -5.45 5.14
C VAL A 121 -9.47 -5.10 6.52
N PRO A 122 -10.14 -6.05 7.22
CA PRO A 122 -10.78 -5.80 8.51
C PRO A 122 -9.82 -5.19 9.54
N VAL A 123 -10.40 -4.55 10.55
CA VAL A 123 -9.63 -4.03 11.67
C VAL A 123 -8.83 -5.16 12.31
N SER A 124 -7.52 -4.95 12.44
CA SER A 124 -6.60 -5.89 13.06
C SER A 124 -5.74 -5.21 14.12
N ASN A 125 -5.09 -6.00 14.97
CA ASN A 125 -4.20 -5.53 16.03
C ASN A 125 -2.80 -6.14 15.84
N PRO A 126 -2.00 -5.65 14.87
CA PRO A 126 -0.64 -6.17 14.65
C PRO A 126 0.24 -5.99 15.89
N ARG A 127 -0.06 -4.99 16.74
CA ARG A 127 0.54 -4.82 18.07
C ARG A 127 -0.58 -4.60 19.11
N PRO A 128 -0.42 -4.99 20.39
CA PRO A 128 -1.49 -4.91 21.39
C PRO A 128 -2.12 -3.52 21.57
N TRP A 129 -1.35 -2.46 21.32
CA TRP A 129 -1.76 -1.07 21.45
C TRP A 129 -2.12 -0.40 20.12
N MET A 130 -2.08 -1.13 19.00
CA MET A 130 -2.24 -0.57 17.66
C MET A 130 -3.43 -1.24 16.97
N LYS A 131 -4.34 -0.45 16.40
CA LYS A 131 -5.36 -0.91 15.46
C LYS A 131 -4.97 -0.48 14.05
N THR A 132 -5.19 -1.34 13.07
CA THR A 132 -5.03 -0.98 11.65
C THR A 132 -6.20 -1.46 10.81
N CYS A 133 -6.48 -0.76 9.71
CA CYS A 133 -7.40 -1.25 8.68
C CYS A 133 -7.01 -0.67 7.32
N PHE A 134 -7.47 -1.32 6.24
CA PHE A 134 -7.23 -0.83 4.88
C PHE A 134 -8.52 -0.47 4.18
N ILE A 135 -8.44 0.59 3.38
CA ILE A 135 -9.42 0.94 2.35
C ILE A 135 -8.77 0.84 0.97
N GLU A 136 -9.59 0.76 -0.08
CA GLU A 136 -9.12 0.97 -1.44
C GLU A 136 -9.40 2.43 -1.85
N HIS A 137 -8.36 3.14 -2.30
CA HIS A 137 -8.49 4.46 -2.89
C HIS A 137 -7.83 4.47 -4.26
N LYS A 138 -8.63 4.63 -5.33
CA LYS A 138 -8.15 4.74 -6.72
C LYS A 138 -7.20 3.58 -7.12
N GLY A 139 -7.56 2.37 -6.69
CA GLY A 139 -6.82 1.15 -7.01
C GLY A 139 -5.61 0.87 -6.13
N ILE A 140 -5.27 1.71 -5.15
CA ILE A 140 -4.19 1.44 -4.19
C ILE A 140 -4.76 1.27 -2.78
N GLY A 141 -4.02 0.56 -1.93
CA GLY A 141 -4.32 0.48 -0.51
C GLY A 141 -4.03 1.79 0.19
N VAL A 142 -4.92 2.21 1.09
CA VAL A 142 -4.61 3.18 2.13
C VAL A 142 -4.80 2.50 3.47
N GLU A 143 -3.73 2.44 4.26
CA GLU A 143 -3.77 1.94 5.63
C GLU A 143 -4.05 3.10 6.59
N PHE A 144 -4.97 2.86 7.52
CA PHE A 144 -5.12 3.71 8.70
C PHE A 144 -4.60 2.98 9.92
N ILE A 145 -3.90 3.71 10.78
CA ILE A 145 -3.29 3.24 12.03
C ILE A 145 -3.82 4.11 13.17
N SER A 146 -4.28 3.51 14.27
CA SER A 146 -4.68 4.28 15.46
C SER A 146 -3.49 4.99 16.11
N LYS A 147 -3.68 6.25 16.52
CA LYS A 147 -2.78 6.95 17.44
C LYS A 147 -2.93 6.46 18.88
#